data_AF-A0A0B8NA60-F1
#
_entry.id   AF-A0A0B8NA60-F1
#
_cell.length_a   1.000
_cell.length_b   1.000
_cell.length_c   1.000
_cell.angle_alpha   90.00
_cell.angle_beta   90.00
_cell.angle_gamma   90.00
#
_symmetry.space_group_name_H-M   'P 1'
#
loop_
_entity.id
_entity.type
_entity.pdbx_description
1 polymer ?
#
loop_
_entity_poly.entity_id
_entity_poly.type
_entity_poly.pdbx_seq_one_letter_code
_entity_poly.pdbx_strand_id
1 'polypeptide(L)'
;MLSAKRLAASAVAVTAAAGAVLAGGGTAQADVPVWEANCHVYNIFNTGGMSNCELPTWHQVKLTCVAWPVPFTYWKYGPIQYGQNQSWASCDSFNALVGVEVIQAYP
;
A
#
# COMPACT_ATOMS: atom_id res chain seq x y z
N MET A 1 -32.80 29.03 -16.23
CA MET A 1 -32.41 27.75 -16.87
C MET A 1 -31.02 27.37 -16.37
N LEU A 2 -30.93 26.62 -15.26
CA LEU A 2 -29.68 26.25 -14.60
C LEU A 2 -29.13 24.92 -15.16
N SER A 3 -28.42 25.06 -16.27
CA SER A 3 -27.18 24.35 -16.64
C SER A 3 -27.09 22.83 -16.37
N ALA A 4 -27.49 22.04 -17.36
CA ALA A 4 -27.20 20.60 -17.52
C ALA A 4 -25.70 20.25 -17.37
N LYS A 5 -24.78 21.23 -17.48
CA LYS A 5 -23.34 21.05 -17.23
C LYS A 5 -23.00 20.57 -15.82
N ARG A 6 -23.80 20.92 -14.79
CA ARG A 6 -23.52 20.48 -13.41
C ARG A 6 -23.83 19.00 -13.18
N LEU A 7 -24.84 18.46 -13.88
CA LEU A 7 -25.21 17.04 -13.78
C LEU A 7 -24.18 16.10 -14.45
N ALA A 8 -23.57 16.53 -15.55
CA ALA A 8 -22.53 15.76 -16.22
C ALA A 8 -21.25 15.67 -15.38
N ALA A 9 -20.86 16.74 -14.68
CA ALA A 9 -19.68 16.74 -13.81
C ALA A 9 -19.84 15.80 -12.61
N SER A 10 -21.04 15.71 -12.03
CA SER A 10 -21.33 14.77 -10.93
C SER A 10 -21.29 13.30 -11.37
N ALA A 11 -21.70 12.99 -12.61
CA ALA A 11 -21.73 11.61 -13.09
C ALA A 11 -20.33 11.01 -13.28
N VAL A 12 -19.34 11.82 -13.71
CA VAL A 12 -17.95 11.38 -13.93
C VAL A 12 -17.22 11.10 -12.60
N ALA A 13 -17.49 11.90 -11.57
CA ALA A 13 -16.88 11.69 -10.26
C ALA A 13 -17.33 10.36 -9.60
N VAL A 14 -18.59 9.97 -9.82
CA VAL A 14 -19.15 8.74 -9.23
C VAL A 14 -18.64 7.48 -9.94
N THR A 15 -18.46 7.51 -11.27
CA THR A 15 -17.87 6.38 -12.00
C THR A 15 -16.38 6.23 -11.74
N ALA A 16 -15.63 7.32 -11.56
CA ALA A 16 -14.22 7.25 -11.17
C ALA A 16 -14.03 6.68 -9.76
N ALA A 17 -14.91 7.04 -8.82
CA ALA A 17 -14.90 6.47 -7.47
C ALA A 17 -15.22 4.96 -7.48
N ALA A 18 -16.18 4.51 -8.30
CA ALA A 18 -16.50 3.09 -8.42
C ALA A 18 -15.36 2.26 -9.06
N GLY A 19 -14.65 2.82 -10.05
CA GLY A 19 -13.51 2.16 -10.69
C GLY A 19 -12.30 1.99 -9.75
N ALA A 20 -12.07 2.96 -8.85
CA ALA A 20 -10.99 2.88 -7.86
C ALA A 20 -11.22 1.79 -6.79
N VAL A 21 -12.48 1.49 -6.45
CA VAL A 21 -12.82 0.45 -5.48
C VAL A 21 -12.72 -0.96 -6.10
N LEU A 22 -13.04 -1.11 -7.38
CA LEU A 22 -12.96 -2.39 -8.10
C LEU A 22 -11.54 -2.82 -8.50
N ALA A 23 -10.57 -1.90 -8.49
CA ALA A 23 -9.16 -2.19 -8.76
C ALA A 23 -8.32 -2.39 -7.48
N GLY A 24 -8.97 -2.50 -6.31
CA GLY A 24 -8.32 -2.92 -5.07
C GLY A 24 -7.87 -4.37 -5.20
N GLY A 25 -6.59 -4.55 -5.53
CA GLY A 25 -5.94 -5.79 -5.91
C GLY A 25 -6.36 -7.02 -5.11
N GLY A 26 -7.06 -7.94 -5.76
CA GLY A 26 -7.00 -9.34 -5.39
C GLY A 26 -5.56 -9.79 -5.55
N THR A 27 -4.91 -10.10 -4.43
CA THR A 27 -3.61 -10.77 -4.45
C THR A 27 -3.81 -12.08 -5.19
N ALA A 28 -3.18 -12.22 -6.36
CA ALA A 28 -3.03 -13.52 -6.98
C ALA A 28 -2.30 -14.39 -5.95
N GLN A 29 -2.95 -15.44 -5.45
CA GLN A 29 -2.31 -16.45 -4.60
C GLN A 29 -1.27 -17.21 -5.44
N ALA A 30 -0.11 -16.58 -5.64
CA ALA A 30 1.12 -17.32 -5.90
C ALA A 30 1.50 -18.04 -4.59
N ASP A 31 2.08 -19.23 -4.68
CA ASP A 31 2.64 -19.96 -3.53
C ASP A 31 3.37 -18.99 -2.59
N VAL A 32 2.71 -18.64 -1.48
CA VAL A 32 3.22 -17.65 -0.55
C VAL A 32 4.39 -18.32 0.16
N PRO A 33 5.62 -17.82 0.04
CA PRO A 33 6.76 -18.37 0.77
C PRO A 33 6.42 -18.47 2.26
N VAL A 34 6.86 -19.55 2.92
CA VAL A 34 6.50 -19.80 4.33
C VAL A 34 6.80 -18.60 5.23
N TRP A 35 7.87 -17.86 4.97
CA TRP A 35 8.19 -16.65 5.74
C TRP A 35 7.12 -15.56 5.58
N GLU A 36 6.58 -15.37 4.37
CA GLU A 36 5.55 -14.38 4.06
C GLU A 36 4.20 -14.79 4.66
N ALA A 37 3.91 -16.10 4.72
CA ALA A 37 2.72 -16.62 5.40
C ALA A 37 2.70 -16.37 6.92
N ASN A 38 3.86 -16.12 7.53
CA ASN A 38 3.98 -15.78 8.94
C ASN A 38 4.04 -14.28 9.20
N CYS A 39 3.99 -13.44 8.16
CA CYS A 39 4.16 -12.00 8.28
C CYS A 39 2.89 -11.26 7.86
N HIS A 40 2.41 -10.40 8.75
CA HIS A 40 1.23 -9.56 8.52
C HIS A 40 1.66 -8.16 8.14
N VAL A 41 1.00 -7.60 7.12
CA VAL A 41 1.17 -6.20 6.72
C VAL A 41 -0.03 -5.36 7.18
N TYR A 42 0.25 -4.14 7.62
CA TYR A 42 -0.75 -3.20 8.08
C TYR A 42 -0.60 -1.89 7.31
N ASN A 43 -1.71 -1.39 6.78
CA ASN A 43 -1.80 -0.05 6.21
C ASN A 43 -2.04 0.96 7.33
N ILE A 44 -1.28 2.05 7.33
CA ILE A 44 -1.36 3.13 8.30
C ILE A 44 -1.85 4.37 7.57
N PHE A 45 -3.14 4.69 7.74
CA PHE A 45 -3.80 5.92 7.25
C PHE A 45 -3.53 6.27 5.78
N ASN A 46 -3.31 5.28 4.91
CA ASN A 46 -2.95 5.49 3.52
C ASN A 46 -1.69 6.38 3.30
N THR A 47 -0.83 6.44 4.32
CA THR A 47 0.41 7.22 4.32
C THR A 47 1.63 6.39 4.68
N GLY A 48 1.44 5.22 5.28
CA GLY A 48 2.53 4.32 5.64
C GLY A 48 2.08 2.90 5.81
N GLY A 49 3.03 2.04 6.12
CA GLY A 49 2.74 0.65 6.38
C GLY A 49 3.73 0.04 7.35
N MET A 50 3.30 -1.08 7.92
CA MET A 50 4.05 -1.84 8.89
C MET A 50 4.00 -3.32 8.53
N SER A 51 5.05 -4.05 8.84
CA SER A 51 5.04 -5.51 8.87
C SER A 51 5.41 -6.04 10.25
N ASN A 52 4.77 -7.14 10.65
CA ASN A 52 5.09 -7.90 11.86
C ASN A 52 5.00 -9.40 11.56
N CYS A 53 5.97 -10.19 12.02
CA CYS A 53 6.03 -11.61 11.76
C CYS A 53 5.88 -12.45 13.04
N GLU A 54 5.06 -13.49 12.96
CA GLU A 54 4.74 -14.39 14.07
C GLU A 54 5.84 -15.42 14.36
N LEU A 55 6.77 -15.62 13.43
CA LEU A 55 7.92 -16.51 13.61
C LEU A 55 9.24 -15.75 13.46
N PRO A 56 10.34 -16.27 14.04
CA PRO A 56 11.68 -15.69 13.89
C PRO A 56 12.12 -15.73 12.41
N THR A 57 11.91 -14.63 11.71
CA THR A 57 12.36 -14.40 10.33
C THR A 57 12.90 -12.99 10.20
N TRP A 58 13.83 -12.79 9.27
CA TRP A 58 14.28 -11.45 8.90
C TRP A 58 13.31 -10.87 7.88
N HIS A 59 12.77 -9.70 8.18
CA HIS A 59 11.74 -9.07 7.37
C HIS A 59 11.91 -7.55 7.33
N GLN A 60 11.34 -6.96 6.29
CA GLN A 60 11.32 -5.53 6.07
C GLN A 60 10.03 -5.16 5.34
N VAL A 61 9.37 -4.07 5.74
CA VAL A 61 8.24 -3.55 4.99
C VAL A 61 8.74 -2.82 3.74
N LYS A 62 8.11 -3.08 2.60
CA LYS A 62 8.29 -2.35 1.34
C LYS A 62 7.00 -1.63 1.01
N LEU A 63 7.07 -0.32 0.93
CA LEU A 63 5.96 0.53 0.53
C LEU A 63 6.15 0.95 -0.92
N THR A 64 5.09 0.86 -1.69
CA THR A 64 4.97 1.50 -3.00
C THR A 64 4.24 2.81 -2.80
N CYS A 65 4.93 3.92 -3.04
CA CYS A 65 4.42 5.27 -2.84
C CYS A 65 4.31 6.01 -4.17
N VAL A 66 3.39 6.97 -4.27
CA VAL A 66 3.28 7.90 -5.41
C VAL A 66 3.59 9.32 -4.93
N ALA A 67 4.46 10.03 -5.66
CA ALA A 67 4.67 11.44 -5.42
C ALA A 67 3.60 12.27 -6.16
N TRP A 68 3.14 13.35 -5.54
CA TRP A 68 2.31 14.38 -6.17
C TRP A 68 3.07 15.71 -6.11
N PRO A 69 3.02 16.59 -7.14
CA PRO A 69 2.16 16.57 -8.33
C PRO A 69 2.72 15.87 -9.58
N VAL A 70 3.93 15.32 -9.50
CA VAL A 70 4.51 14.52 -10.60
C VAL A 70 4.30 13.05 -10.27
N PRO A 71 3.40 12.32 -10.94
CA PRO A 71 2.99 10.97 -10.56
C PRO A 71 4.06 9.94 -10.94
N PHE A 72 5.19 9.97 -10.23
CA PHE A 72 6.15 8.89 -10.25
C PHE A 72 5.94 7.99 -9.04
N THR A 73 6.05 6.69 -9.28
CA THR A 73 6.01 5.67 -8.23
C THR A 73 7.44 5.46 -7.73
N TYR A 74 7.61 5.43 -6.41
CA TYR A 74 8.88 5.11 -5.76
C TYR A 74 8.66 4.10 -4.64
N TRP A 75 9.73 3.42 -4.25
CA TRP A 75 9.70 2.49 -3.13
C TRP A 75 10.35 3.10 -1.91
N LYS A 76 9.73 2.86 -0.76
CA LYS A 76 10.35 3.10 0.54
C LYS A 76 10.39 1.80 1.32
N TYR A 77 11.49 1.61 2.04
CA TYR A 77 11.70 0.43 2.84
C TYR A 77 11.78 0.85 4.31
N GLY A 78 11.20 0.03 5.19
CA GLY A 78 11.38 0.17 6.63
C GLY A 78 12.75 -0.30 7.08
N PRO A 79 13.04 -0.27 8.39
CA PRO A 79 14.23 -0.94 8.92
C PRO A 79 14.12 -2.46 8.79
N ILE A 80 15.24 -3.13 8.60
CA ILE A 80 15.32 -4.60 8.69
C ILE A 80 15.07 -4.99 10.16
N GLN A 81 14.15 -5.91 10.38
CA GLN A 81 13.77 -6.41 11.70
C GLN A 81 13.80 -7.93 11.74
N TYR A 82 13.92 -8.47 12.95
CA TYR A 82 13.95 -9.92 13.19
C TYR A 82 12.82 -10.33 14.13
N GLY A 83 12.10 -11.39 13.75
CA GLY A 83 11.02 -11.97 14.54
C GLY A 83 9.81 -11.06 14.69
N GLN A 84 9.36 -10.85 15.93
CA GLN A 84 8.15 -10.08 16.27
C GLN A 84 8.37 -8.56 16.24
N ASN A 85 9.56 -8.10 15.85
CA ASN A 85 9.87 -6.69 15.82
C ASN A 85 9.15 -6.03 14.64
N GLN A 86 8.60 -4.83 14.86
CA GLN A 86 7.84 -4.16 13.82
C GLN A 86 8.77 -3.39 12.88
N SER A 87 8.68 -3.69 11.58
CA SER A 87 9.28 -2.88 10.53
C SER A 87 8.23 -1.91 10.00
N TRP A 88 8.53 -0.60 10.01
CA TRP A 88 7.58 0.44 9.62
C TRP A 88 8.24 1.47 8.69
N ALA A 89 7.44 2.05 7.80
CA ALA A 89 7.85 3.15 6.93
C ALA A 89 6.64 4.05 6.61
N SER A 90 6.91 5.23 6.04
CA SER A 90 5.89 6.17 5.56
C SER A 90 6.28 6.83 4.24
N CYS A 91 5.28 7.02 3.39
CA CYS A 91 5.35 7.86 2.19
C CYS A 91 5.39 9.34 2.58
N ASP A 92 5.89 10.19 1.67
CA ASP A 92 6.14 11.61 1.95
C ASP A 92 4.87 12.48 2.01
N SER A 93 3.71 11.96 1.63
CA SER A 93 2.46 12.73 1.58
C SER A 93 1.23 11.90 1.92
N PHE A 94 0.14 12.61 2.25
CA PHE A 94 -1.15 11.98 2.56
C PHE A 94 -1.75 11.33 1.31
N ASN A 95 -2.33 10.13 1.44
CA ASN A 95 -2.84 9.31 0.33
C ASN A 95 -1.80 8.94 -0.74
N ALA A 96 -0.51 9.01 -0.40
CA ALA A 96 0.56 8.62 -1.31
C ALA A 96 0.82 7.11 -1.34
N LEU A 97 0.24 6.34 -0.42
CA LEU A 97 0.46 4.91 -0.37
C LEU A 97 -0.35 4.17 -1.43
N VAL A 98 0.34 3.34 -2.21
CA VAL A 98 -0.23 2.52 -3.29
C VAL A 98 -0.21 1.04 -2.93
N GLY A 99 0.83 0.59 -2.23
CA GLY A 99 0.97 -0.81 -1.83
C GLY A 99 1.83 -0.99 -0.60
N VAL A 100 1.51 -2.01 0.19
CA VAL A 100 2.28 -2.44 1.37
C VAL A 100 2.61 -3.91 1.17
N GLU A 101 3.89 -4.24 1.16
CA GLU A 101 4.42 -5.58 1.00
C GLU A 101 5.40 -5.86 2.14
N VAL A 102 5.52 -7.13 2.51
CA VAL A 102 6.63 -7.60 3.34
C VAL A 102 7.62 -8.29 2.43
N ILE A 103 8.90 -7.99 2.60
CA ILE A 103 9.97 -8.67 1.89
C ILE A 103 10.88 -9.37 2.89
N GLN A 104 11.44 -10.50 2.47
CA GLN A 104 12.53 -11.12 3.19
C GLN A 104 13.77 -10.23 3.05
N ALA A 105 14.31 -9.81 4.18
CA ALA A 105 15.53 -9.02 4.24
C ALA A 105 16.66 -9.88 4.82
N TYR A 106 17.89 -9.62 4.43
CA TYR A 106 19.07 -10.19 5.05
C TYR A 106 20.00 -9.05 5.46
N PRO A 107 20.61 -9.09 6.66
CA PRO A 107 21.55 -8.07 7.11
C PRO A 107 22.86 -8.06 6.31
#